data_AF-A0A060HI66-F1
#
_entry.id   AF-A0A060HI66-F1
#
_cell.length_a   1.000
_cell.length_b   1.000
_cell.length_c   1.000
_cell.angle_alpha   90.00
_cell.angle_beta   90.00
_cell.angle_gamma   90.00
#
_symmetry.space_group_name_H-M   'P 1'
#
loop_
_entity.id
_entity.type
_entity.pdbx_description
1 polymer ?
#
loop_
_entity_poly.entity_id
_entity_poly.type
_entity_poly.pdbx_seq_one_letter_code
_entity_poly.pdbx_strand_id
1 'polypeptide(L)'
;MSRPQEKILFPLFIWGINLTVAEYMGRTAALYLAHLNPVTKAHESIISSLLGRGYSVYVFPVRFMKDNREMNTKSFPFSFEQRKEMVEVLFGDSVRVLPDYTFYAPFTKYLPPLLSSKSWELRNQIVSHVKEGRFVSYTGDKAERLMLRVYRLNPLKADRLEISATSVKEMLYREALEGDRGTWREMVPSQVVGVIERSWSVVERFAKEEQDATTRVMGMKFPREGYK
;
A
#
# COMPACT_ATOMS: atom_id res chain seq x y z
N MET A 1 -9.36 -70.86 28.56
CA MET A 1 -8.56 -70.21 27.50
C MET A 1 -9.49 -69.44 26.59
N SER A 2 -9.64 -68.15 26.88
CA SER A 2 -10.55 -67.18 26.27
C SER A 2 -9.83 -66.40 25.17
N ARG A 3 -10.42 -66.32 23.97
CA ARG A 3 -9.99 -65.37 22.93
C ARG A 3 -10.59 -63.99 23.24
N PRO A 4 -9.82 -62.89 23.26
CA PRO A 4 -10.39 -61.56 23.40
C PRO A 4 -11.00 -61.09 22.08
N GLN A 5 -12.16 -60.44 22.17
CA GLN A 5 -12.78 -59.71 21.08
C GLN A 5 -11.97 -58.44 20.75
N GLU A 6 -11.60 -58.27 19.48
CA GLU A 6 -11.11 -57.00 18.96
C GLU A 6 -12.23 -55.97 18.98
N LYS A 7 -12.06 -54.93 19.81
CA LYS A 7 -12.90 -53.73 19.76
C LYS A 7 -12.53 -52.95 18.50
N ILE A 8 -13.44 -52.90 17.54
CA ILE A 8 -13.39 -51.98 16.41
C ILE A 8 -13.50 -50.56 16.99
N LEU A 9 -12.38 -49.85 17.01
CA LEU A 9 -12.31 -48.43 17.34
C LEU A 9 -12.80 -47.65 16.12
N PHE A 10 -14.04 -47.14 16.17
CA PHE A 10 -14.50 -46.13 15.22
C PHE A 10 -13.64 -44.86 15.40
N PRO A 11 -12.95 -44.35 14.36
CA PRO A 11 -12.39 -43.02 14.45
C PRO A 11 -13.53 -42.00 14.33
N LEU A 12 -13.75 -41.24 15.41
CA LEU A 12 -14.58 -40.04 15.39
C LEU A 12 -14.03 -39.07 14.32
N PHE A 13 -14.76 -38.92 13.23
CA PHE A 13 -14.58 -37.86 12.25
C PHE A 13 -15.07 -36.54 12.88
N ILE A 14 -14.19 -35.81 13.56
CA ILE A 14 -14.45 -34.42 13.97
C ILE A 14 -13.75 -33.50 12.95
N TRP A 15 -14.58 -32.93 12.09
CA TRP A 15 -14.42 -31.67 11.35
C TRP A 15 -12.99 -31.24 11.00
N GLY A 16 -12.62 -31.51 9.74
CA GLY A 16 -11.48 -30.87 9.09
C GLY A 16 -11.74 -29.38 8.88
N ILE A 17 -11.39 -28.57 9.88
CA ILE A 17 -10.98 -27.20 9.61
C ILE A 17 -9.61 -27.34 8.93
N ASN A 18 -9.55 -27.04 7.63
CA ASN A 18 -8.30 -26.97 6.88
C ASN A 18 -7.25 -26.24 7.74
N LEU A 19 -6.09 -26.86 8.00
CA LEU A 19 -5.00 -26.28 8.79
C LEU A 19 -4.62 -24.87 8.31
N THR A 20 -4.74 -24.62 7.00
CA THR A 20 -4.59 -23.31 6.37
C THR A 20 -5.64 -22.29 6.82
N VAL A 21 -6.92 -22.67 6.92
CA VAL A 21 -7.98 -21.77 7.43
C VAL A 21 -7.76 -21.43 8.90
N ALA A 22 -7.36 -22.40 9.71
CA ALA A 22 -7.02 -22.19 11.12
C ALA A 22 -5.79 -21.28 11.31
N GLU A 23 -4.75 -21.42 10.48
CA GLU A 23 -3.58 -20.52 10.48
C GLU A 23 -3.97 -19.07 10.14
N TYR A 24 -4.84 -18.84 9.15
CA TYR A 24 -5.32 -17.50 8.78
C TYR A 24 -6.22 -16.87 9.85
N MET A 25 -6.95 -17.67 10.62
CA MET A 25 -7.78 -17.16 11.72
C MET A 25 -6.97 -16.74 12.96
N GLY A 26 -5.72 -17.21 13.10
CA GLY A 26 -4.80 -16.79 14.16
C GLY A 26 -3.90 -15.59 13.80
N ARG A 27 -3.69 -15.33 12.50
CA ARG A 27 -2.85 -14.22 12.01
C ARG A 27 -3.62 -12.91 11.92
N THR A 28 -2.92 -11.81 12.15
CA THR A 28 -3.46 -10.46 11.97
C THR A 28 -2.90 -9.90 10.67
N ALA A 29 -3.74 -9.26 9.86
CA ALA A 29 -3.30 -8.53 8.68
C ALA A 29 -2.76 -7.15 9.05
N ALA A 30 -1.68 -6.72 8.38
CA ALA A 30 -1.21 -5.34 8.40
C ALA A 30 -1.51 -4.69 7.05
N LEU A 31 -2.34 -3.64 7.08
CA LEU A 31 -2.72 -2.86 5.90
C LEU A 31 -1.79 -1.65 5.80
N TYR A 32 -0.82 -1.71 4.89
CA TYR A 32 0.10 -0.61 4.63
C TYR A 32 -0.46 0.29 3.53
N LEU A 33 -1.00 1.44 3.94
CA LEU A 33 -1.62 2.44 3.06
C LEU A 33 -0.59 3.54 2.79
N ALA A 34 -0.17 3.71 1.54
CA ALA A 34 0.90 4.65 1.19
C ALA A 34 0.87 5.08 -0.29
N HIS A 35 1.47 6.23 -0.60
CA HIS A 35 1.60 6.68 -1.99
C HIS A 35 2.68 5.95 -2.79
N LEU A 36 3.81 5.56 -2.16
CA LEU A 36 4.93 4.83 -2.77
C LEU A 36 5.49 5.48 -4.05
N ASN A 37 5.73 6.80 -4.03
CA ASN A 37 6.20 7.56 -5.19
C ASN A 37 7.59 8.19 -4.96
N PRO A 38 8.70 7.43 -5.11
CA PRO A 38 8.79 5.98 -5.37
C PRO A 38 8.80 5.13 -4.09
N VAL A 39 9.00 3.80 -4.23
CA VAL A 39 9.37 2.92 -3.12
C VAL A 39 10.81 3.25 -2.66
N THR A 40 11.05 3.33 -1.34
CA THR A 40 12.34 3.72 -0.75
C THR A 40 12.77 2.67 0.28
N LYS A 41 14.02 2.75 0.77
CA LYS A 41 14.51 1.90 1.87
C LYS A 41 13.68 2.04 3.16
N ALA A 42 13.04 3.19 3.37
CA ALA A 42 12.12 3.37 4.49
C ALA A 42 10.88 2.47 4.33
N HIS A 43 10.30 2.40 3.13
CA HIS A 43 9.16 1.53 2.86
C HIS A 43 9.55 0.04 3.00
N GLU A 44 10.74 -0.33 2.51
CA GLU A 44 11.27 -1.69 2.67
C GLU A 44 11.38 -2.06 4.16
N SER A 45 11.99 -1.20 4.97
CA SER A 45 12.14 -1.41 6.42
C SER A 45 10.80 -1.59 7.13
N ILE A 46 9.78 -0.78 6.79
CA ILE A 46 8.43 -0.90 7.33
C ILE A 46 7.83 -2.28 7.01
N ILE A 47 7.85 -2.67 5.74
CA ILE A 47 7.25 -3.92 5.28
C ILE A 47 7.98 -5.11 5.90
N SER A 48 9.31 -5.11 5.90
CA SER A 48 10.13 -6.14 6.54
C SER A 48 9.87 -6.26 8.04
N SER A 49 9.68 -5.13 8.74
CA SER A 49 9.32 -5.14 10.17
C SER A 49 7.95 -5.75 10.43
N LEU A 50 6.96 -5.46 9.57
CA LEU A 50 5.62 -6.06 9.68
C LEU A 50 5.67 -7.57 9.41
N LEU A 51 6.37 -8.00 8.36
CA LEU A 51 6.58 -9.43 8.07
C LEU A 51 7.30 -10.15 9.21
N GLY A 52 8.38 -9.56 9.74
CA GLY A 52 9.15 -10.13 10.86
C GLY A 52 8.36 -10.23 12.17
N ARG A 53 7.28 -9.47 12.32
CA ARG A 53 6.33 -9.55 13.44
C ARG A 53 5.21 -10.56 13.20
N GLY A 54 5.23 -11.31 12.10
CA GLY A 54 4.27 -12.36 11.76
C GLY A 54 2.94 -11.86 11.20
N TYR A 55 2.87 -10.60 10.74
CA TYR A 55 1.67 -10.10 10.06
C TYR A 55 1.61 -10.61 8.62
N SER A 56 0.39 -10.91 8.16
CA SER A 56 0.12 -10.95 6.72
C SER A 56 0.07 -9.52 6.18
N VAL A 57 1.00 -9.14 5.30
CA VAL A 57 1.12 -7.75 4.85
C VAL A 57 0.39 -7.52 3.53
N TYR A 58 -0.50 -6.54 3.54
CA TYR A 58 -1.19 -6.03 2.37
C TYR A 58 -0.71 -4.60 2.11
N VAL A 59 -0.20 -4.33 0.93
CA VAL A 59 0.25 -3.01 0.50
C VAL A 59 -0.81 -2.44 -0.42
N PHE A 60 -1.26 -1.23 -0.11
CA PHE A 60 -2.29 -0.53 -0.86
C PHE A 60 -1.73 0.81 -1.36
N PRO A 61 -1.11 0.82 -2.54
CA PRO A 61 -0.69 2.05 -3.19
C PRO A 61 -1.92 2.93 -3.46
N VAL A 62 -1.92 4.19 -3.00
CA VAL A 62 -3.03 5.14 -3.27
C VAL A 62 -3.23 5.30 -4.77
N ARG A 63 -4.48 5.24 -5.24
CA ARG A 63 -4.84 5.47 -6.65
C ARG A 63 -5.92 6.51 -6.78
N PHE A 64 -5.87 7.30 -7.84
CA PHE A 64 -6.91 8.25 -8.23
C PHE A 64 -7.40 7.88 -9.62
N MET A 65 -8.67 7.55 -9.77
CA MET A 65 -9.25 7.07 -11.02
C MET A 65 -10.29 8.04 -11.56
N LYS A 66 -10.23 8.30 -12.85
CA LYS A 66 -11.25 9.03 -13.61
C LYS A 66 -11.38 8.40 -14.98
N ASP A 67 -12.61 8.09 -15.42
CA ASP A 67 -12.88 7.51 -16.75
C ASP A 67 -12.02 6.26 -17.05
N ASN A 68 -11.89 5.35 -16.07
CA ASN A 68 -11.05 4.15 -16.11
C ASN A 68 -9.53 4.39 -16.31
N ARG A 69 -9.07 5.63 -16.15
CA ARG A 69 -7.66 6.02 -16.22
C ARG A 69 -7.14 6.40 -14.84
N GLU A 70 -5.94 5.91 -14.49
CA GLU A 70 -5.23 6.39 -13.31
C GLU A 70 -4.68 7.79 -13.57
N MET A 71 -5.00 8.69 -12.66
CA MET A 71 -4.54 10.07 -12.68
C MET A 71 -3.18 10.14 -12.00
N ASN A 72 -2.11 10.31 -12.79
CA ASN A 72 -0.77 10.58 -12.30
C ASN A 72 -0.43 12.08 -12.44
N THR A 73 0.36 12.61 -11.51
CA THR A 73 0.88 13.99 -11.58
C THR A 73 2.34 14.03 -11.12
N LYS A 74 2.99 15.20 -11.22
CA LYS A 74 4.32 15.45 -10.64
C LYS A 74 4.45 15.08 -9.15
N SER A 75 3.36 15.05 -8.38
CA SER A 75 3.38 14.55 -6.99
C SER A 75 3.35 13.03 -6.86
N PHE A 76 2.73 12.32 -7.78
CA PHE A 76 2.60 10.87 -7.81
C PHE A 76 2.83 10.34 -9.24
N PRO A 77 4.09 10.39 -9.72
CA PRO A 77 4.41 10.15 -11.13
C PRO A 77 4.26 8.69 -11.56
N PHE A 78 4.45 7.73 -10.65
CA PHE A 78 4.44 6.31 -10.99
C PHE A 78 3.01 5.73 -10.91
N SER A 79 2.63 4.93 -11.91
CA SER A 79 1.35 4.23 -11.93
C SER A 79 1.26 3.18 -10.83
N PHE A 80 0.06 2.63 -10.60
CA PHE A 80 -0.11 1.49 -9.71
C PHE A 80 0.77 0.31 -10.12
N GLU A 81 0.79 -0.06 -11.41
CA GLU A 81 1.58 -1.20 -11.89
C GLU A 81 3.07 -0.99 -11.66
N GLN A 82 3.60 0.21 -11.89
CA GLN A 82 5.01 0.52 -11.61
C GLN A 82 5.32 0.41 -10.12
N ARG A 83 4.46 0.97 -9.26
CA ARG A 83 4.65 0.91 -7.80
C ARG A 83 4.49 -0.50 -7.26
N LYS A 84 3.60 -1.28 -7.86
CA LYS A 84 3.41 -2.71 -7.57
C LYS A 84 4.65 -3.50 -7.92
N GLU A 85 5.19 -3.32 -9.14
CA GLU A 85 6.44 -3.95 -9.56
C GLU A 85 7.57 -3.60 -8.58
N MET A 86 7.71 -2.33 -8.16
CA MET A 86 8.71 -1.92 -7.18
C MET A 86 8.59 -2.65 -5.83
N VAL A 87 7.39 -3.02 -5.41
CA VAL A 87 7.18 -3.79 -4.16
C VAL A 87 7.42 -5.28 -4.42
N GLU A 88 6.95 -5.82 -5.53
CA GLU A 88 7.08 -7.24 -5.89
C GLU A 88 8.54 -7.65 -6.13
N VAL A 89 9.38 -6.79 -6.71
CA VAL A 89 10.82 -7.08 -6.85
C VAL A 89 11.56 -7.17 -5.52
N LEU A 90 10.98 -6.67 -4.42
CA LEU A 90 11.56 -6.74 -3.08
C LEU A 90 11.06 -7.95 -2.29
N PHE A 91 9.77 -8.24 -2.38
CA PHE A 91 9.11 -9.15 -1.45
C PHE A 91 8.48 -10.38 -2.13
N GLY A 92 8.39 -10.39 -3.45
CA GLY A 92 7.67 -11.41 -4.21
C GLY A 92 6.28 -11.66 -3.63
N ASP A 93 5.93 -12.94 -3.48
CA ASP A 93 4.64 -13.38 -2.94
C ASP A 93 4.50 -13.24 -1.42
N SER A 94 5.51 -12.72 -0.73
CA SER A 94 5.47 -12.52 0.73
C SER A 94 4.51 -11.39 1.14
N VAL A 95 4.13 -10.53 0.20
CA VAL A 95 3.18 -9.42 0.39
C VAL A 95 2.12 -9.45 -0.69
N ARG A 96 0.94 -8.87 -0.40
CA ARG A 96 -0.11 -8.68 -1.40
C ARG A 96 -0.23 -7.21 -1.74
N VAL A 97 0.07 -6.84 -2.99
CA VAL A 97 -0.14 -5.47 -3.47
C VAL A 97 -1.49 -5.38 -4.15
N LEU A 98 -2.40 -4.59 -3.58
CA LEU A 98 -3.78 -4.53 -3.99
C LEU A 98 -4.20 -3.12 -4.43
N PRO A 99 -5.04 -2.99 -5.47
CA PRO A 99 -5.47 -1.70 -6.00
C PRO A 99 -6.57 -1.02 -5.16
N ASP A 100 -7.07 -1.65 -4.10
CA ASP A 100 -8.34 -1.27 -3.45
C ASP A 100 -8.33 0.05 -2.69
N TYR A 101 -7.17 0.68 -2.48
CA TYR A 101 -7.12 2.07 -1.99
C TYR A 101 -7.24 3.06 -3.16
N THR A 102 -8.39 2.97 -3.84
CA THR A 102 -8.70 3.75 -5.04
C THR A 102 -9.79 4.79 -4.77
N PHE A 103 -9.47 6.05 -5.06
CA PHE A 103 -10.42 7.15 -5.07
C PHE A 103 -10.97 7.34 -6.50
N TYR A 104 -12.27 7.23 -6.67
CA TYR A 104 -12.94 7.47 -7.96
C TYR A 104 -13.48 8.90 -8.03
N ALA A 105 -13.24 9.59 -9.14
CA ALA A 105 -13.73 10.94 -9.34
C ALA A 105 -15.27 11.04 -9.21
N PRO A 106 -15.80 12.17 -8.68
CA PRO A 106 -15.07 13.29 -8.10
C PRO A 106 -14.52 13.00 -6.70
N PHE A 107 -13.26 13.37 -6.46
CA PHE A 107 -12.53 13.05 -5.23
C PHE A 107 -13.07 13.79 -3.99
N THR A 108 -13.80 14.88 -4.19
CA THR A 108 -14.52 15.59 -3.12
C THR A 108 -15.52 14.72 -2.35
N LYS A 109 -16.00 13.61 -2.94
CA LYS A 109 -16.90 12.65 -2.28
C LYS A 109 -16.30 11.96 -1.04
N TYR A 110 -14.97 12.00 -0.88
CA TYR A 110 -14.25 11.35 0.21
C TYR A 110 -13.79 12.32 1.30
N LEU A 111 -14.11 13.61 1.17
CA LEU A 111 -13.76 14.65 2.15
C LEU A 111 -14.83 14.78 3.25
N PRO A 112 -14.49 15.40 4.41
CA PRO A 112 -15.45 15.62 5.48
C PRO A 112 -16.67 16.45 5.08
N PRO A 113 -17.86 16.23 5.71
CA PRO A 113 -18.10 15.32 6.84
C PRO A 113 -18.05 13.83 6.45
N LEU A 114 -17.14 13.12 7.12
CA LEU A 114 -16.47 11.85 6.74
C LEU A 114 -17.33 10.58 6.83
N LEU A 115 -18.65 10.73 6.91
CA LEU A 115 -19.62 9.64 6.93
C LEU A 115 -20.38 9.53 5.61
N SER A 116 -19.81 10.03 4.51
CA SER A 116 -20.39 9.78 3.20
C SER A 116 -20.39 8.26 2.94
N SER A 117 -21.44 7.77 2.26
CA SER A 117 -21.50 6.37 1.83
C SER A 117 -20.25 5.94 1.06
N LYS A 118 -19.61 6.89 0.34
CA LYS A 118 -18.39 6.67 -0.44
C LYS A 118 -17.14 6.46 0.41
N SER A 119 -16.99 7.15 1.54
CA SER A 119 -15.89 6.87 2.47
C SER A 119 -16.02 5.47 3.12
N TRP A 120 -17.25 5.04 3.42
CA TRP A 120 -17.50 3.67 3.88
C TRP A 120 -17.28 2.63 2.78
N GLU A 121 -17.66 2.94 1.54
CA GLU A 121 -17.40 2.09 0.39
C GLU A 121 -15.90 1.88 0.18
N LEU A 122 -15.08 2.93 0.23
CA LEU A 122 -13.62 2.82 0.15
C LEU A 122 -13.04 1.94 1.26
N ARG A 123 -13.49 2.15 2.50
CA ARG A 123 -13.10 1.30 3.64
C ARG A 123 -13.45 -0.17 3.38
N ASN A 124 -14.67 -0.42 2.91
CA ASN A 124 -15.15 -1.78 2.67
C ASN A 124 -14.40 -2.45 1.50
N GLN A 125 -14.04 -1.69 0.45
CA GLN A 125 -13.19 -2.17 -0.65
C GLN A 125 -11.84 -2.66 -0.10
N ILE A 126 -11.15 -1.84 0.69
CA ILE A 126 -9.86 -2.18 1.31
C ILE A 126 -9.97 -3.45 2.18
N VAL A 127 -11.01 -3.55 3.01
CA VAL A 127 -11.15 -4.64 3.98
C VAL A 127 -11.66 -5.93 3.34
N SER A 128 -12.45 -5.86 2.26
CA SER A 128 -13.07 -7.04 1.62
C SER A 128 -12.08 -8.09 1.11
N HIS A 129 -10.85 -7.69 0.80
CA HIS A 129 -9.79 -8.57 0.30
C HIS A 129 -8.86 -9.10 1.40
N VAL A 130 -9.08 -8.70 2.66
CA VAL A 130 -8.31 -9.18 3.80
C VAL A 130 -8.85 -10.54 4.24
N LYS A 131 -8.03 -11.59 4.10
CA LYS A 131 -8.41 -12.97 4.44
C LYS A 131 -8.43 -13.23 5.95
N GLU A 132 -7.65 -12.46 6.70
CA GLU A 132 -7.47 -12.60 8.14
C GLU A 132 -8.68 -12.05 8.90
N GLY A 133 -9.06 -12.72 9.99
CA GLY A 133 -10.19 -12.29 10.83
C GLY A 133 -9.94 -10.99 11.63
N ARG A 134 -8.69 -10.49 11.63
CA ARG A 134 -8.28 -9.25 12.32
C ARG A 134 -7.31 -8.48 11.46
N PHE A 135 -7.36 -7.15 11.53
CA PHE A 135 -6.41 -6.28 10.83
C PHE A 135 -6.05 -5.02 11.62
N VAL A 136 -4.87 -4.48 11.32
CA VAL A 136 -4.38 -3.17 11.74
C VAL A 136 -3.91 -2.39 10.51
N SER A 137 -3.96 -1.07 10.54
CA SER A 137 -3.36 -0.26 9.46
C SER A 137 -2.02 0.34 9.87
N TYR A 138 -1.21 0.68 8.89
CA TYR A 138 0.06 1.38 9.09
C TYR A 138 0.11 2.60 8.18
N THR A 139 0.38 3.76 8.76
CA THR A 139 0.75 4.99 8.03
C THR A 139 1.77 5.80 8.81
N GLY A 140 2.76 6.31 8.09
CA GLY A 140 3.75 7.26 8.60
C GLY A 140 3.24 8.71 8.64
N ASP A 141 2.12 9.01 7.99
CA ASP A 141 1.58 10.38 7.92
C ASP A 141 0.59 10.67 9.06
N LYS A 142 0.73 11.84 9.70
CA LYS A 142 -0.09 12.21 10.87
C LYS A 142 -1.54 12.52 10.48
N ALA A 143 -1.76 13.15 9.32
CA ALA A 143 -3.10 13.49 8.83
C ALA A 143 -3.82 12.22 8.37
N GLU A 144 -3.13 11.36 7.61
CA GLU A 144 -3.62 10.04 7.23
C GLU A 144 -3.94 9.21 8.49
N ARG A 145 -3.10 9.20 9.52
CA ARG A 145 -3.38 8.49 10.78
C ARG A 145 -4.64 8.98 11.49
N LEU A 146 -4.95 10.27 11.41
CA LEU A 146 -6.20 10.80 11.93
C LEU A 146 -7.38 10.27 11.12
N MET A 147 -7.28 10.29 9.79
CA MET A 147 -8.29 9.76 8.87
C MET A 147 -8.53 8.26 9.06
N LEU A 148 -7.48 7.45 9.19
CA LEU A 148 -7.60 6.02 9.44
C LEU A 148 -8.30 5.70 10.77
N ARG A 149 -8.10 6.53 11.80
CA ARG A 149 -8.86 6.41 13.06
C ARG A 149 -10.34 6.69 12.85
N VAL A 150 -10.68 7.76 12.12
CA VAL A 150 -12.07 8.07 11.77
C VAL A 150 -12.73 6.91 11.01
N TYR A 151 -12.00 6.29 10.09
CA TYR A 151 -12.48 5.14 9.32
C TYR A 151 -12.41 3.80 10.06
N ARG A 152 -12.10 3.77 11.36
CA ARG A 152 -11.98 2.52 12.14
C ARG A 152 -11.07 1.49 11.45
N LEU A 153 -9.94 1.98 10.93
CA LEU A 153 -8.89 1.16 10.30
C LEU A 153 -7.74 0.83 11.26
N ASN A 154 -7.85 1.18 12.55
CA ASN A 154 -6.94 0.77 13.63
C ASN A 154 -5.44 1.01 13.34
N PRO A 155 -4.99 2.27 13.16
CA PRO A 155 -3.60 2.53 12.78
C PRO A 155 -2.62 2.28 13.93
N LEU A 156 -1.55 1.55 13.62
CA LEU A 156 -0.39 1.39 14.50
C LEU A 156 0.36 2.72 14.64
N LYS A 157 1.00 2.91 15.82
CA LYS A 157 1.92 4.03 16.03
C LYS A 157 3.20 3.74 15.24
N ALA A 158 3.39 4.47 14.15
CA ALA A 158 4.62 4.44 13.36
C ALA A 158 5.54 5.59 13.77
N ASP A 159 6.83 5.30 13.89
CA ASP A 159 7.88 6.29 14.00
C ASP A 159 8.22 6.86 12.62
N ARG A 160 8.59 8.14 12.57
CA ARG A 160 8.94 8.81 11.31
C ARG A 160 10.31 8.31 10.88
N LEU A 161 10.38 7.64 9.74
CA LEU A 161 11.66 7.29 9.11
C LEU A 161 12.28 8.51 8.42
N GLU A 162 13.61 8.56 8.38
CA GLU A 162 14.37 9.72 7.89
C GLU A 162 14.24 9.93 6.37
N ILE A 163 14.08 8.84 5.60
CA ILE A 163 14.02 8.90 4.15
C ILE A 163 12.60 9.21 3.69
N SER A 164 12.40 10.43 3.16
CA SER A 164 11.15 10.85 2.53
C SER A 164 11.13 10.50 1.05
N ALA A 165 10.08 9.81 0.60
CA ALA A 165 9.83 9.56 -0.83
C ALA A 165 9.72 10.86 -1.65
N THR A 166 9.26 11.96 -1.04
CA THR A 166 9.27 13.27 -1.70
C THR A 166 10.69 13.72 -2.01
N SER A 167 11.63 13.56 -1.06
CA SER A 167 13.03 13.94 -1.27
C SER A 167 13.67 13.15 -2.42
N VAL A 168 13.47 11.83 -2.42
CA VAL A 168 13.95 10.93 -3.48
C VAL A 168 13.39 11.35 -4.84
N LYS A 169 12.09 11.65 -4.92
CA LYS A 169 11.44 12.10 -6.15
C LYS A 169 11.98 13.43 -6.67
N GLU A 170 12.24 14.40 -5.80
CA GLU A 170 12.86 15.66 -6.24
C GLU A 170 14.29 15.43 -6.78
N MET A 171 15.05 14.51 -6.20
CA MET A 171 16.37 14.12 -6.75
C MET A 171 16.24 13.45 -8.12
N LEU A 172 15.24 12.57 -8.31
CA LEU A 172 14.96 11.97 -9.62
C LEU A 172 14.67 13.04 -10.68
N TYR A 173 13.87 14.06 -10.33
CA TYR A 173 13.58 15.16 -11.25
C TYR A 173 14.80 16.02 -11.54
N ARG A 174 15.66 16.28 -10.54
CA ARG A 174 16.91 17.00 -10.76
C ARG A 174 17.82 16.24 -11.72
N GLU A 175 17.99 14.93 -11.54
CA GLU A 175 18.78 14.12 -12.47
C GLU A 175 18.20 14.18 -13.89
N ALA A 176 16.87 14.09 -14.04
CA ALA A 176 16.22 14.14 -15.34
C ALA A 176 16.32 15.50 -16.05
N LEU A 177 16.46 16.61 -15.31
CA LEU A 177 16.54 17.96 -15.87
C LEU A 177 17.98 18.44 -16.06
N GLU A 178 18.85 18.12 -15.11
CA GLU A 178 20.19 18.71 -15.00
C GLU A 178 21.31 17.69 -15.26
N GLY A 179 20.98 16.39 -15.35
CA GLY A 179 21.97 15.31 -15.44
C GLY A 179 22.74 15.05 -14.14
N ASP A 180 22.35 15.70 -13.02
CA ASP A 180 22.90 15.46 -11.69
C ASP A 180 22.51 14.06 -11.22
N ARG A 181 23.43 13.10 -11.28
CA ARG A 181 23.19 11.70 -10.87
C ARG A 181 22.74 11.56 -9.40
N GLY A 182 22.92 12.60 -8.58
CA GLY A 182 22.44 12.68 -7.21
C GLY A 182 22.81 11.47 -6.34
N THR A 183 22.10 11.31 -5.22
CA THR A 183 22.27 10.16 -4.30
C THR A 183 20.99 9.36 -4.11
N TRP A 184 19.97 9.56 -4.96
CA TRP A 184 18.67 8.88 -4.80
C TRP A 184 18.79 7.35 -4.86
N ARG A 185 19.77 6.82 -5.61
CA ARG A 185 20.07 5.38 -5.70
C ARG A 185 20.48 4.79 -4.34
N GLU A 186 21.03 5.60 -3.45
CA GLU A 186 21.39 5.18 -2.09
C GLU A 186 20.17 5.13 -1.15
N MET A 187 19.11 5.86 -1.49
CA MET A 187 17.88 5.96 -0.69
C MET A 187 16.81 4.93 -1.09
N VAL A 188 17.07 4.20 -2.17
CA VAL A 188 16.17 3.22 -2.79
C VAL A 188 16.86 1.85 -2.78
N PRO A 189 16.13 0.74 -2.57
CA PRO A 189 16.72 -0.59 -2.70
C PRO A 189 17.24 -0.84 -4.12
N SER A 190 18.34 -1.57 -4.28
CA SER A 190 18.99 -1.75 -5.59
C SER A 190 18.07 -2.41 -6.63
N GLN A 191 17.19 -3.31 -6.21
CA GLN A 191 16.19 -3.93 -7.09
C GLN A 191 15.18 -2.91 -7.63
N VAL A 192 14.79 -1.94 -6.80
CA VAL A 192 13.85 -0.87 -7.17
C VAL A 192 14.52 0.16 -8.07
N VAL A 193 15.82 0.43 -7.91
CA VAL A 193 16.58 1.29 -8.84
C VAL A 193 16.40 0.81 -10.27
N GLY A 194 16.51 -0.51 -10.52
CA GLY A 194 16.29 -1.07 -11.86
C GLY A 194 14.89 -0.85 -12.42
N VAL A 195 13.84 -0.87 -11.59
CA VAL A 195 12.45 -0.57 -12.00
C VAL A 195 12.30 0.90 -12.38
N ILE A 196 12.88 1.81 -11.58
CA ILE A 196 12.86 3.25 -11.84
C ILE A 196 13.61 3.57 -13.14
N GLU A 197 14.78 2.98 -13.36
CA GLU A 197 15.58 3.19 -14.58
C GLU A 197 14.87 2.67 -15.83
N ARG A 198 14.18 1.52 -15.76
CA ARG A 198 13.30 1.06 -16.87
C ARG A 198 12.12 2.01 -17.12
N SER A 199 11.68 2.70 -16.07
CA SER A 199 10.57 3.66 -16.10
C SER A 199 11.04 5.12 -16.25
N TRP A 200 12.29 5.36 -16.67
CA TRP A 200 12.90 6.70 -16.65
C TRP A 200 12.11 7.74 -17.46
N SER A 201 11.50 7.34 -18.56
CA SER A 201 10.65 8.22 -19.39
C SER A 201 9.49 8.84 -18.61
N VAL A 202 8.98 8.17 -17.58
CA VAL A 202 7.96 8.72 -16.67
C VAL A 202 8.54 9.83 -15.81
N VAL A 203 9.76 9.63 -15.28
CA VAL A 203 10.47 10.64 -14.50
C VAL A 203 10.73 11.87 -15.36
N GLU A 204 11.28 11.70 -16.56
CA GLU A 204 11.56 12.80 -17.49
C GLU A 204 10.31 13.59 -17.85
N ARG A 205 9.20 12.89 -18.15
CA ARG A 205 7.93 13.53 -18.48
C ARG A 205 7.46 14.46 -17.35
N PHE A 206 7.40 13.96 -16.12
CA PHE A 206 6.91 14.73 -14.97
C PHE A 206 7.93 15.77 -14.46
N ALA A 207 9.23 15.53 -14.66
CA ALA A 207 10.25 16.52 -14.35
C ALA A 207 10.07 17.77 -15.21
N LYS A 208 9.73 17.61 -16.50
CA LYS A 208 9.49 18.69 -17.46
C LYS A 208 8.16 19.43 -17.27
N GLU A 209 7.22 18.91 -16.48
CA GLU A 209 5.98 19.64 -16.16
C GLU A 209 6.29 20.87 -15.29
N GLU A 210 5.88 22.05 -15.75
CA GLU A 210 6.10 23.32 -15.04
C GLU A 210 5.37 23.38 -13.69
N GLN A 211 4.16 22.80 -13.62
CA GLN A 211 3.31 22.86 -12.43
C GLN A 211 2.78 21.48 -12.06
N ASP A 212 2.81 21.17 -10.76
CA ASP A 212 2.13 19.98 -10.25
C ASP A 212 0.61 20.16 -10.33
N ALA A 213 -0.05 19.29 -11.09
CA ALA A 213 -1.50 19.31 -11.27
C ALA A 213 -2.26 18.76 -10.05
N THR A 214 -1.86 19.10 -8.84
CA THR A 214 -2.55 18.76 -7.59
C THR A 214 -3.16 19.96 -6.90
N THR A 215 -4.20 19.70 -6.11
CA THR A 215 -4.72 20.62 -5.11
C THR A 215 -4.47 20.03 -3.72
N ARG A 216 -4.21 20.89 -2.74
CA ARG A 216 -4.01 20.48 -1.34
C ARG A 216 -5.26 20.79 -0.53
N VAL A 217 -5.78 19.78 0.15
CA VAL A 217 -7.01 19.87 0.93
C VAL A 217 -6.78 19.16 2.25
N MET A 218 -6.89 19.88 3.36
CA MET A 218 -6.67 19.33 4.71
C MET A 218 -5.33 18.59 4.86
N GLY A 219 -4.28 19.10 4.20
CA GLY A 219 -2.94 18.51 4.21
C GLY A 219 -2.72 17.36 3.22
N MET A 220 -3.78 16.84 2.59
CA MET A 220 -3.71 15.77 1.57
C MET A 220 -3.61 16.36 0.16
N LYS A 221 -2.94 15.66 -0.75
CA LYS A 221 -2.84 16.04 -2.17
C LYS A 221 -3.81 15.21 -3.00
N PHE A 222 -4.57 15.89 -3.87
CA PHE A 222 -5.47 15.28 -4.85
C PHE A 222 -5.15 15.80 -6.25
N PRO A 223 -5.28 15.00 -7.32
CA PRO A 223 -5.23 15.54 -8.67
C PRO A 223 -6.31 16.63 -8.86
N ARG A 224 -5.96 17.73 -9.55
CA ARG A 224 -6.91 18.81 -9.89
C ARG A 224 -7.99 18.30 -10.84
N GLU A 225 -7.57 17.52 -11.84
CA GLU A 225 -8.51 16.83 -12.72
C GLU A 225 -9.24 15.73 -11.94
N GLY A 226 -10.58 15.75 -11.96
CA GLY A 226 -11.42 14.82 -11.21
C GLY A 226 -11.62 15.21 -9.74
N TYR A 227 -11.20 16.40 -9.32
CA TYR A 227 -11.41 16.85 -7.95
C TYR A 227 -12.89 17.16 -7.64
N LYS A 228 -13.55 17.92 -8.53
CA LYS A 228 -14.97 18.29 -8.43
C LYS A 228 -15.79 17.58 -9.49
#